data_AF-A0A0D3A5X0-F1
#
_entry.id   AF-A0A0D3A5X0-F1
#
_cell.length_a   1.000
_cell.length_b   1.000
_cell.length_c   1.000
_cell.angle_alpha   90.00
_cell.angle_beta   90.00
_cell.angle_gamma   90.00
#
_symmetry.space_group_name_H-M   'P 1'
#
loop_
_entity.id
_entity.type
_entity.pdbx_description
1 polymer ?
#
loop_
_entity_poly.entity_id
_entity_poly.type
_entity_poly.pdbx_seq_one_letter_code
_entity_poly.pdbx_strand_id
1 'polypeptide(L)' 'MISQGTNKAGDIVFSPTTLTGRAQPFYVFYFNPDTKNIRRVRIHGVADTEEFWSRYGLTDVCRASFSPQHADSIASL' A
#
# COMPACT_ATOMS: atom_id res chain seq x y z
N MET A 1 8.08 16.40 -12.78
CA MET A 1 8.79 15.14 -12.52
C MET A 1 8.24 14.60 -11.20
N ILE A 2 7.39 13.57 -11.25
CA ILE A 2 6.80 12.97 -10.04
C ILE A 2 7.53 11.64 -9.87
N SER A 3 8.45 11.58 -8.90
CA SER A 3 9.19 10.38 -8.56
C SER A 3 8.19 9.30 -8.10
N GLN A 4 8.15 8.15 -8.80
CA GLN A 4 7.19 7.07 -8.53
C GLN A 4 7.39 6.34 -7.19
N GLY A 5 8.35 6.79 -6.36
CA GLY A 5 8.66 6.20 -5.06
C GLY A 5 8.61 7.18 -3.89
N THR A 6 8.16 8.43 -4.10
CA THR A 6 8.14 9.44 -3.03
C THR A 6 6.83 10.23 -3.02
N ASN A 7 6.31 10.56 -1.84
CA ASN A 7 5.18 11.49 -1.69
C ASN A 7 5.64 12.96 -1.71
N LYS A 8 4.70 13.91 -1.68
CA LYS A 8 4.99 15.36 -1.58
C LYS A 8 5.77 15.79 -0.34
N ALA A 9 5.72 15.02 0.74
CA ALA A 9 6.49 15.29 1.96
C ALA A 9 7.95 14.81 1.86
N GLY A 10 8.33 14.13 0.78
CA GLY A 10 9.66 13.55 0.60
C GLY A 10 9.82 12.17 1.24
N ASP A 11 8.74 11.56 1.77
CA ASP A 11 8.80 10.20 2.29
C ASP A 11 8.97 9.22 1.14
N ILE A 12 9.81 8.20 1.34
CA ILE A 12 9.95 7.05 0.44
C ILE A 12 8.78 6.10 0.70
N VAL A 13 8.06 5.75 -0.37
CA VAL A 13 6.83 4.96 -0.31
C VAL A 13 7.10 3.53 -0.75
N PHE A 14 6.77 2.56 0.10
CA PHE A 14 6.84 1.14 -0.21
C PHE A 14 5.45 0.53 -0.19
N SER A 15 5.07 -0.15 -1.27
CA SER A 15 3.85 -0.95 -1.35
C SER A 15 4.18 -2.38 -1.71
N PRO A 16 3.50 -3.39 -1.12
CA PRO A 16 3.57 -4.76 -1.58
C PRO A 16 3.21 -4.85 -3.07
N THR A 17 3.99 -5.61 -3.84
CA THR A 17 3.73 -5.90 -5.26
C THR A 17 2.87 -7.16 -5.44
N THR A 18 2.55 -7.83 -4.34
CA THR A 18 1.75 -9.03 -4.30
C THR A 18 0.79 -9.02 -3.11
N LEU A 19 -0.37 -9.63 -3.29
CA LEU A 19 -1.28 -10.03 -2.21
C LEU A 19 -0.92 -11.47 -1.84
N THR A 20 -0.25 -11.67 -0.72
CA THR A 20 0.17 -12.99 -0.25
C THR A 20 -0.78 -13.51 0.82
N GLY A 21 -1.41 -14.65 0.57
CA GLY A 21 -2.32 -15.29 1.51
C GLY A 21 -3.71 -14.63 1.54
N ARG A 22 -4.73 -15.45 1.81
CA ARG A 22 -6.11 -14.97 1.88
C ARG A 22 -6.36 -14.18 3.17
N ALA A 23 -7.25 -13.19 3.08
CA ALA A 23 -7.71 -12.36 4.18
C ALA A 23 -6.60 -11.66 5.02
N GLN A 24 -5.46 -11.33 4.41
CA GLN A 24 -4.41 -10.57 5.07
C GLN A 24 -4.59 -9.06 4.85
N PRO A 25 -4.37 -8.21 5.88
CA PRO A 25 -4.46 -6.77 5.69
C PRO A 25 -3.40 -6.24 4.72
N PHE A 26 -3.80 -5.32 3.84
CA PHE A 26 -2.88 -4.63 2.94
C PHE A 26 -2.29 -3.39 3.62
N TYR A 27 -0.96 -3.25 3.60
CA TYR A 27 -0.25 -2.12 4.19
C TYR A 27 0.61 -1.39 3.17
N VAL A 28 0.66 -0.07 3.27
CA VAL A 28 1.62 0.80 2.57
C VAL A 28 2.51 1.47 3.61
N PHE A 29 3.80 1.59 3.32
CA PHE A 29 4.80 2.13 4.23
C PHE A 29 5.35 3.45 3.71
N TYR A 30 5.51 4.42 4.61
CA TYR A 30 6.07 5.73 4.34
C TYR A 30 7.29 5.91 5.24
N PHE A 31 8.48 5.96 4.66
CA PHE A 31 9.73 6.15 5.37
C PHE A 31 10.22 7.58 5.18
N ASN A 32 10.38 8.29 6.29
CA ASN A 32 10.94 9.63 6.27
C ASN A 32 12.46 9.54 6.44
N PRO A 33 13.28 9.90 5.43
CA PRO A 33 14.73 9.73 5.50
C PRO A 33 15.41 10.64 6.51
N ASP A 34 14.84 11.81 6.80
CA ASP A 34 15.41 12.80 7.71
C ASP A 34 15.26 12.36 9.18
N THR A 35 14.04 11.96 9.56
CA THR A 35 13.71 11.51 10.93
C THR A 35 13.97 10.03 11.15
N LYS A 36 14.20 9.27 10.07
CA LYS A 36 14.35 7.80 10.05
C LYS A 36 13.14 7.04 10.61
N ASN A 37 11.99 7.68 10.67
CA ASN A 37 10.75 7.06 11.10
C ASN A 37 10.02 6.38 9.94
N ILE A 38 9.33 5.28 10.24
CA ILE A 38 8.48 4.57 9.30
C ILE A 38 7.04 4.56 9.79
N ARG A 39 6.13 5.02 8.94
CA ARG A 39 4.68 4.94 9.16
C ARG A 39 4.15 3.76 8.35
N ARG A 40 3.42 2.87 9.03
CA ARG A 40 2.69 1.77 8.38
C ARG A 40 1.21 2.13 8.33
N VAL A 41 0.64 2.24 7.13
CA VAL A 41 -0.76 2.59 6.91
C VAL A 41 -1.51 1.37 6.40
N ARG A 42 -2.59 1.00 7.09
CA ARG A 42 -3.51 -0.06 6.65
C ARG A 42 -4.47 0.50 5.61
N ILE A 43 -4.60 -0.17 4.48
CA ILE A 43 -5.64 0.12 3.48
C ILE A 43 -6.83 -0.78 3.76
N HIS A 44 -8.00 -0.19 3.97
CA HIS A 44 -9.24 -0.92 4.25
C HIS A 44 -9.96 -1.30 2.97
N GLY A 45 -10.68 -2.43 3.00
CA GLY A 45 -11.52 -2.88 1.87
C GLY A 45 -10.74 -3.51 0.72
N VAL A 46 -9.47 -3.85 0.94
CA VAL A 46 -8.60 -4.54 -0.02
C VAL A 46 -7.96 -5.73 0.68
N ALA A 47 -8.13 -6.91 0.08
CA ALA A 47 -7.49 -8.18 0.45
C ALA A 47 -7.71 -8.70 1.89
N ASP A 48 -8.43 -7.95 2.73
CA ASP A 48 -8.57 -8.17 4.17
C ASP A 48 -9.66 -9.18 4.56
N THR A 49 -10.47 -9.64 3.60
CA THR A 49 -11.67 -10.46 3.84
C THR A 49 -11.83 -11.52 2.75
N GLU A 50 -12.32 -12.71 3.11
CA GLU A 50 -12.61 -13.76 2.13
C GLU A 50 -13.66 -13.29 1.10
N GLU A 51 -14.59 -12.43 1.50
CA GLU A 51 -15.59 -11.84 0.61
C GLU A 51 -14.95 -11.02 -0.51
N PHE A 52 -13.89 -10.26 -0.22
CA PHE A 52 -13.13 -9.54 -1.24
C PHE A 52 -12.49 -10.53 -2.23
N TRP A 53 -11.84 -11.57 -1.72
CA TRP A 53 -11.17 -12.57 -2.54
C TRP A 53 -12.14 -13.33 -3.44
N SER A 54 -13.28 -13.75 -2.89
CA SER A 54 -14.34 -14.43 -3.62
C SER A 54 -14.95 -13.53 -4.70
N ARG A 55 -15.25 -12.26 -4.38
CA ARG A 55 -15.85 -11.31 -5.33
C ARG A 55 -14.99 -11.09 -6.58
N TYR A 56 -13.66 -11.08 -6.41
CA TYR A 56 -12.72 -10.83 -7.51
C TYR A 56 -12.04 -12.10 -8.04
N GLY A 57 -12.44 -13.29 -7.60
CA GLY A 57 -11.90 -14.56 -8.07
C GLY A 57 -10.41 -14.76 -7.76
N LEU A 58 -9.91 -14.16 -6.67
CA LEU A 58 -8.52 -14.28 -6.24
C LEU A 58 -8.33 -15.60 -5.50
N THR A 59 -7.29 -16.36 -5.84
CA THR A 59 -7.15 -17.75 -5.36
C THR A 59 -5.83 -18.05 -4.66
N ASP A 60 -4.76 -17.31 -4.99
CA ASP A 60 -3.39 -17.49 -4.50
C ASP A 60 -2.62 -16.15 -4.56
N VAL A 61 -1.31 -16.15 -4.81
CA VAL A 61 -0.52 -14.91 -4.97
C VAL A 61 -1.01 -14.09 -6.17
N CYS A 62 -1.65 -12.95 -5.88
CA CYS A 62 -2.08 -12.01 -6.91
C CYS A 62 -1.12 -10.83 -7.01
N ARG A 63 -0.84 -10.34 -8.22
CA ARG A 63 -0.07 -9.10 -8.40
C ARG A 63 -0.90 -7.90 -7.97
N ALA A 64 -0.27 -6.98 -7.24
CA ALA A 64 -0.85 -5.72 -6.83
C ALA A 64 0.04 -4.56 -7.30
N SER A 65 -0.60 -3.43 -7.58
CA SER A 65 0.09 -2.16 -7.80
C SER A 65 -0.61 -1.07 -7.00
N PHE A 66 0.18 -0.20 -6.39
CA PHE A 66 -0.30 0.99 -5.70
C PHE A 66 -0.01 2.20 -6.58
N SER A 67 -1.07 2.90 -6.99
CA SER A 67 -0.94 4.05 -7.89
C SER A 67 -0.23 5.21 -7.17
N PRO A 68 0.82 5.82 -7.76
CA PRO A 68 1.54 6.92 -7.12
C PRO A 68 0.67 8.12 -6.75
N GLN A 69 -0.44 8.35 -7.46
CA GLN A 69 -1.39 9.43 -7.17
C GLN A 69 -2.06 9.27 -5.80
N HIS A 70 -2.13 8.04 -5.25
CA HIS A 70 -2.70 7.78 -3.94
C HIS A 70 -1.68 7.98 -2.79
N ALA A 71 -0.38 8.06 -3.08
CA ALA A 71 0.66 8.25 -2.08
C ALA A 71 0.54 9.62 -1.37
N ASP A 72 0.10 10.64 -2.11
CA ASP A 72 -0.04 11.99 -1.57
C ASP A 72 -1.27 12.16 -0.68
N SER A 73 -2.32 11.36 -0.91
CA SER A 73 -3.61 11.50 -0.20
C SER A 73 -3.56 11.00 1.23
N ILE A 74 -2.54 10.20 1.57
CA ILE A 74 -2.39 9.54 2.87
C ILE A 74 -1.40 10.28 3.78
N ALA A 75 -0.59 11.17 3.23
CA ALA A 75 0.48 11.87 3.94
C ALA A 75 0.00 13.02 4.86
N SER A 76 -1.29 13.38 4.84
CA SER A 76 -1.81 14.59 5.49
C SER A 76 -2.22 14.43 6.95
N LEU A 77 -1.61 13.49 7.70
CA LEU A 77 -1.82 13.34 9.14
C LEU A 77 -0.55 13.68 9.90
#